data_AF-A0A7J2M3B8-F1
#
_entry.id   AF-A0A7J2M3B8-F1
#
_cell.length_a   1.000
_cell.length_b   1.000
_cell.length_c   1.000
_cell.angle_alpha   90.00
_cell.angle_beta   90.00
_cell.angle_gamma   90.00
#
_symmetry.space_group_name_H-M   'P 1'
#
loop_
_entity.id
_entity.type
_entity.pdbx_description
1 polymer ?
#
loop_
_entity_poly.entity_id
_entity_poly.type
_entity_poly.pdbx_seq_one_letter_code
_entity_poly.pdbx_strand_id
1 'polypeptide(L)'
;MADAEVDLQRIERKWEELVARAKGDPWSLVSMEPEELKALLLSAIEGLARLVGAIAVTVEVGRWKARYYRKSLIDDDEWEEEDGELVCSVQLEDSSGCSITALSIGLPDEDGPEVYARSAGEIAEIFLTGRVCEEGSLEPDH
;
A
#
# COMPACT_ATOMS: atom_id res chain seq x y z
N MET A 1 -13.06 16.68 23.77
CA MET A 1 -13.73 16.01 22.63
C MET A 1 -13.34 16.62 21.30
N ALA A 2 -13.20 17.95 21.17
CA ALA A 2 -12.69 18.58 19.95
C ALA A 2 -11.24 18.18 19.57
N ASP A 3 -10.33 18.04 20.54
CA ASP A 3 -8.92 17.69 20.24
C ASP A 3 -8.73 16.29 19.63
N ALA A 4 -9.50 15.29 20.07
CA ALA A 4 -9.37 13.91 19.58
C ALA A 4 -9.93 13.75 18.15
N GLU A 5 -10.98 14.49 17.83
CA GLU A 5 -11.60 14.50 16.50
C GLU A 5 -10.70 15.21 15.47
N VAL A 6 -10.04 16.30 15.88
CA VAL A 6 -9.06 17.02 15.06
C VAL A 6 -7.80 16.17 14.79
N ASP A 7 -7.39 15.34 15.75
CA ASP A 7 -6.22 14.46 15.59
C ASP A 7 -6.50 13.32 14.59
N LEU A 8 -7.69 12.71 14.66
CA LEU A 8 -8.11 11.64 13.75
C LEU A 8 -8.21 12.12 12.29
N GLN A 9 -8.88 13.25 12.05
CA GLN A 9 -8.98 13.83 10.70
C GLN A 9 -7.61 14.19 10.12
N ARG A 10 -6.66 14.59 10.97
CA ARG A 10 -5.30 14.91 10.54
C ARG A 10 -4.52 13.65 10.15
N ILE A 11 -4.68 12.57 10.93
CA ILE A 11 -4.07 11.26 10.64
C ILE A 11 -4.57 10.73 9.31
N GLU A 12 -5.89 10.67 9.12
CA GLU A 12 -6.52 10.18 7.88
C GLU A 12 -6.09 11.03 6.69
N ARG A 13 -6.20 12.36 6.80
CA ARG A 13 -5.85 13.29 5.70
C ARG A 13 -4.41 13.10 5.23
N LYS A 14 -3.47 12.86 6.14
CA LYS A 14 -2.06 12.68 5.79
C LYS A 14 -1.83 11.44 4.92
N TRP A 15 -2.54 10.35 5.22
CA TRP A 15 -2.51 9.14 4.40
C TRP A 15 -3.21 9.39 3.05
N GLU A 16 -4.39 10.00 3.06
CA GLU A 16 -5.15 10.29 1.84
C GLU A 16 -4.40 11.24 0.89
N GLU A 17 -3.68 12.23 1.41
CA GLU A 17 -2.80 13.11 0.61
C GLU A 17 -1.69 12.32 -0.09
N LEU A 18 -1.08 11.34 0.60
CA LEU A 18 -0.09 10.45 0.00
C LEU A 18 -0.71 9.54 -1.07
N VAL A 19 -1.87 8.94 -0.79
CA VAL A 19 -2.60 8.08 -1.73
C VAL A 19 -3.00 8.86 -2.99
N ALA A 20 -3.53 10.07 -2.82
CA ALA A 20 -3.89 10.95 -3.93
C ALA A 20 -2.67 11.31 -4.77
N ARG A 21 -1.53 11.60 -4.15
CA ARG A 21 -0.27 11.83 -4.85
C ARG A 21 0.20 10.60 -5.61
N ALA A 22 0.16 9.42 -4.98
CA ALA A 22 0.57 8.17 -5.62
C ALA A 22 -0.28 7.87 -6.85
N LYS A 23 -1.61 8.01 -6.77
CA LYS A 23 -2.53 7.76 -7.89
C LYS A 23 -2.48 8.86 -8.97
N GLY A 24 -2.24 10.11 -8.60
CA GLY A 24 -2.26 11.25 -9.51
C GLY A 24 -0.93 11.53 -10.22
N ASP A 25 0.20 11.31 -9.54
CA ASP A 25 1.55 11.49 -10.05
C ASP A 25 2.52 10.50 -9.37
N PRO A 26 2.47 9.21 -9.75
CA PRO A 26 3.32 8.19 -9.15
C PRO A 26 4.80 8.41 -9.43
N TRP A 27 5.15 9.03 -10.56
CA TRP A 27 6.53 9.34 -10.93
C TRP A 27 7.21 10.26 -9.92
N SER A 28 6.44 11.15 -9.28
CA SER A 28 6.94 11.99 -8.19
C SER A 28 7.39 11.22 -6.95
N LEU A 29 6.95 9.97 -6.78
CA LEU A 29 7.36 9.06 -5.70
C LEU A 29 8.45 8.10 -6.19
N VAL A 30 8.29 7.53 -7.39
CA VAL A 30 9.25 6.58 -8.00
C VAL A 30 10.62 7.20 -8.23
N SER A 31 10.68 8.52 -8.42
CA SER A 31 11.92 9.28 -8.66
C SER A 31 12.59 9.78 -7.37
N MET A 32 12.00 9.53 -6.20
CA MET A 32 12.59 9.92 -4.91
C MET A 32 13.75 9.01 -4.53
N GLU A 33 14.73 9.55 -3.80
CA GLU A 33 15.75 8.73 -3.18
C GLU A 33 15.11 7.75 -2.16
N PRO A 34 15.57 6.49 -2.05
CA PRO A 34 14.92 5.49 -1.21
C PRO A 34 14.70 5.91 0.24
N GLU A 35 15.67 6.63 0.83
CA GLU A 35 15.57 7.13 2.20
C GLU A 35 14.52 8.24 2.36
N GLU A 36 14.41 9.13 1.38
CA GLU A 36 13.40 10.19 1.36
C GLU A 36 11.99 9.60 1.20
N LEU A 37 11.86 8.62 0.29
CA LEU A 37 10.61 7.91 0.07
C LEU A 37 10.19 7.15 1.33
N LYS A 38 11.09 6.39 1.95
CA LYS A 38 10.83 5.70 3.22
C LYS A 38 10.36 6.65 4.31
N ALA A 39 11.03 7.79 4.48
CA ALA A 39 10.65 8.78 5.48
C ALA A 39 9.27 9.38 5.22
N LEU A 40 8.93 9.65 3.97
CA LEU A 40 7.61 10.13 3.56
C LEU A 40 6.52 9.09 3.85
N LEU A 41 6.72 7.83 3.43
CA LEU A 41 5.78 6.73 3.62
C LEU A 41 5.51 6.48 5.11
N LEU A 42 6.56 6.36 5.93
CA LEU A 42 6.44 6.17 7.38
C LEU A 42 5.70 7.35 8.03
N SER A 43 6.08 8.57 7.69
CA SER A 43 5.46 9.79 8.21
C SER A 43 3.95 9.79 7.93
N ALA A 44 3.53 9.33 6.75
CA ALA A 44 2.11 9.28 6.38
C ALA A 44 1.33 8.18 7.12
N ILE A 45 1.88 6.97 7.24
CA ILE A 45 1.14 5.80 7.74
C ILE A 45 1.20 5.62 9.26
N GLU A 46 2.25 6.11 9.94
CA GLU A 46 2.49 5.81 11.37
C GLU A 46 1.32 6.18 12.29
N GLY A 47 0.66 7.31 12.03
CA GLY A 47 -0.52 7.72 12.78
C GLY A 47 -1.69 6.75 12.60
N LEU A 48 -1.93 6.31 11.36
CA LEU A 48 -3.01 5.39 11.02
C LEU A 48 -2.73 4.00 11.59
N ALA A 49 -1.50 3.51 11.47
CA ALA A 49 -1.05 2.25 12.04
C ALA A 49 -1.32 2.18 13.55
N ARG A 50 -0.97 3.25 14.29
CA ARG A 50 -1.27 3.35 15.72
C ARG A 50 -2.78 3.40 16.01
N LEU A 51 -3.54 4.13 15.20
CA LEU A 51 -4.98 4.28 15.37
C LEU A 51 -5.71 2.93 15.24
N VAL A 52 -5.33 2.12 14.26
CA VAL A 52 -5.94 0.81 14.01
C VAL A 52 -5.37 -0.31 14.87
N GLY A 53 -4.37 -0.02 15.70
CA GLY A 53 -3.73 -1.00 16.58
C GLY A 53 -2.79 -1.97 15.88
N ALA A 54 -2.21 -1.59 14.74
CA ALA A 54 -1.18 -2.37 14.08
C ALA A 54 0.06 -2.49 14.97
N ILE A 55 0.68 -3.67 15.00
CA ILE A 55 1.85 -3.96 15.84
C ILE A 55 3.17 -3.68 15.13
N ALA A 56 3.16 -3.68 13.80
CA ALA A 56 4.32 -3.36 12.98
C ALA A 56 3.92 -2.66 11.67
N VAL A 57 4.86 -1.86 11.16
CA VAL A 57 4.80 -1.26 9.82
C VAL A 57 6.04 -1.71 9.08
N THR A 58 5.83 -2.38 7.94
CA THR A 58 6.92 -2.76 7.04
C THR A 58 6.90 -1.81 5.84
N VAL A 59 8.05 -1.17 5.58
CA VAL A 59 8.24 -0.33 4.40
C VAL A 59 9.41 -0.89 3.62
N GLU A 60 9.11 -1.39 2.43
CA GLU A 60 10.10 -1.86 1.49
C GLU A 60 10.29 -0.76 0.43
N VAL A 61 11.55 -0.37 0.20
CA VAL A 61 11.91 0.65 -0.81
C VAL A 61 13.12 0.18 -1.58
N GLY A 62 13.10 0.39 -2.89
CA GLY A 62 14.13 -0.07 -3.81
C GLY A 62 13.50 -0.71 -5.03
N ARG A 63 14.26 -0.81 -6.11
CA ARG A 63 13.79 -1.47 -7.34
C ARG A 63 14.24 -2.91 -7.31
N TRP A 64 13.28 -3.84 -7.24
CA TRP A 64 13.57 -5.26 -7.34
C TRP A 64 12.75 -5.90 -8.43
N LYS A 65 13.38 -6.84 -9.14
CA LYS A 65 12.74 -7.59 -10.21
C LYS A 65 11.54 -8.35 -9.65
N ALA A 66 10.37 -8.11 -10.21
CA ALA A 66 9.12 -8.76 -9.87
C ALA A 66 8.53 -9.39 -11.14
N ARG A 67 7.81 -10.50 -10.97
CA ARG A 67 7.00 -11.09 -12.04
C ARG A 67 5.56 -10.70 -11.79
N TYR A 68 4.96 -10.09 -12.78
CA TYR A 68 3.57 -9.68 -12.79
C TYR A 68 2.78 -10.67 -13.63
N TYR A 69 1.56 -10.97 -13.20
CA TYR A 69 0.63 -11.78 -13.95
C TYR A 69 -0.61 -10.94 -14.21
N ARG A 70 -0.90 -10.71 -15.48
CA ARG A 70 -2.02 -9.87 -15.91
C ARG A 70 -3.01 -10.70 -16.71
N LYS A 71 -4.30 -10.48 -16.51
CA LYS A 71 -5.36 -11.06 -17.33
C LYS A 71 -6.39 -9.99 -17.67
N SER A 72 -6.72 -9.83 -18.96
CA SER A 72 -7.86 -9.02 -19.37
C SER A 72 -9.15 -9.70 -18.91
N LEU A 73 -9.92 -9.02 -18.06
CA LEU A 73 -11.26 -9.48 -17.66
C LEU A 73 -12.35 -9.12 -18.67
N ILE A 74 -12.02 -8.32 -19.68
CA ILE A 74 -12.95 -7.90 -20.75
C ILE A 74 -12.92 -8.89 -21.90
N ASP A 75 -11.72 -9.39 -22.23
CA ASP A 75 -11.49 -10.25 -23.39
C ASP A 75 -11.39 -11.74 -23.02
N ASP A 76 -11.48 -12.07 -21.72
CA ASP A 76 -11.33 -13.43 -21.14
C ASP A 76 -10.06 -14.15 -21.64
N ASP A 77 -8.97 -13.40 -21.79
CA ASP A 77 -7.70 -13.89 -22.29
C ASP A 77 -6.97 -14.77 -21.26
N GLU A 78 -5.89 -15.42 -21.69
CA GLU A 78 -4.98 -16.15 -20.80
C GLU A 78 -4.21 -15.20 -19.88
N TRP A 79 -3.61 -15.76 -18.81
CA TRP A 79 -2.71 -14.98 -17.97
C TRP A 79 -1.41 -14.70 -18.73
N GLU A 80 -1.04 -13.43 -18.81
CA GLU A 80 0.21 -12.94 -19.37
C GLU A 80 1.22 -12.73 -18.23
N GLU A 81 2.41 -13.34 -18.36
CA GLU A 81 3.54 -13.12 -17.44
C GLU A 81 4.41 -11.97 -17.96
N GLU A 82 4.63 -10.98 -17.11
CA GLU A 82 5.44 -9.79 -17.40
C GLU A 82 6.56 -9.62 -16.37
N ASP A 83 7.75 -9.26 -16.84
CA ASP A 83 8.89 -8.90 -15.97
C ASP A 83 8.83 -7.38 -15.69
N GLY A 84 8.83 -7.00 -14.41
CA GLY A 84 8.86 -5.59 -14.02
C GLY A 84 9.65 -5.33 -12.74
N GLU A 85 9.47 -4.14 -12.17
CA GLU A 85 10.13 -3.74 -10.92
C GLU A 85 9.10 -3.30 -9.87
N LEU A 86 9.15 -3.87 -8.67
CA LEU A 86 8.44 -3.28 -7.53
C LEU A 86 9.35 -2.22 -6.90
N VAL A 87 8.81 -1.01 -6.69
CA VAL A 87 9.56 0.19 -6.28
C VAL A 87 9.41 0.47 -4.79
N CYS A 88 8.19 0.32 -4.28
CA CYS A 88 7.93 0.37 -2.85
C CYS A 88 6.65 -0.37 -2.46
N SER A 89 6.62 -0.84 -1.21
CA SER A 89 5.46 -1.45 -0.58
C SER A 89 5.37 -1.01 0.88
N VAL A 90 4.14 -0.77 1.35
CA VAL A 90 3.83 -0.47 2.75
C VAL A 90 2.84 -1.52 3.25
N GLN A 91 3.22 -2.22 4.30
CA GLN A 91 2.39 -3.25 4.92
C GLN A 91 2.16 -2.94 6.40
N LEU A 92 0.99 -3.34 6.90
CA LEU A 92 0.59 -3.22 8.30
C LEU A 92 0.31 -4.60 8.86
N GLU A 93 0.91 -4.91 10.01
CA GLU A 93 0.75 -6.19 10.70
C GLU A 93 -0.17 -6.07 11.92
N ASP A 94 -1.07 -7.02 12.12
CA ASP A 94 -1.92 -7.13 13.30
C ASP A 94 -1.29 -8.00 14.41
N SER A 95 -1.92 -8.03 15.58
CA SER A 95 -1.43 -8.83 16.70
C SER A 95 -1.41 -10.34 16.46
N SER A 96 -2.06 -10.80 15.39
CA SER A 96 -2.11 -12.21 14.99
C SER A 96 -0.91 -12.58 14.11
N GLY A 97 -0.09 -11.60 13.69
CA GLY A 97 1.02 -11.77 12.77
C GLY A 97 0.59 -11.79 11.30
N CYS A 98 -0.66 -11.41 11.00
CA CYS A 98 -1.15 -11.26 9.64
C CYS A 98 -0.86 -9.84 9.16
N SER A 99 -0.57 -9.67 7.86
CA SER A 99 -0.29 -8.36 7.28
C SER A 99 -1.16 -8.06 6.08
N ILE A 100 -1.53 -6.79 5.91
CA ILE A 100 -2.13 -6.29 4.66
C ILE A 100 -1.20 -5.32 3.96
N THR A 101 -1.29 -5.27 2.64
CA THR A 101 -0.68 -4.20 1.86
C THR A 101 -1.58 -2.96 1.90
N ALA A 102 -1.04 -1.84 2.36
CA ALA A 102 -1.70 -0.54 2.39
C ALA A 102 -1.43 0.27 1.11
N LEU A 103 -0.19 0.20 0.60
CA LEU A 103 0.26 0.85 -0.63
C LEU A 103 1.32 -0.03 -1.31
N SER A 104 1.26 -0.13 -2.64
CA SER A 104 2.30 -0.75 -3.46
C SER A 104 2.42 0.01 -4.77
N ILE A 105 3.66 0.24 -5.23
CA ILE A 105 3.96 0.89 -6.51
C ILE A 105 4.90 -0.02 -7.31
N GLY A 106 4.40 -0.56 -8.42
CA GLY A 106 5.13 -1.37 -9.38
C GLY A 106 5.39 -0.65 -10.70
N LEU A 107 6.33 -1.18 -11.48
CA LEU A 107 6.68 -0.80 -12.84
C LEU A 107 6.66 -2.09 -13.68
N PRO A 108 5.48 -2.62 -14.04
CA PRO A 108 5.36 -3.89 -14.75
C PRO A 108 5.82 -3.81 -16.21
N ASP A 109 5.72 -2.65 -16.86
CA ASP A 109 5.97 -2.47 -18.29
C ASP A 109 6.40 -1.03 -18.66
N GLU A 110 6.37 -0.71 -19.97
CA GLU A 110 6.68 0.62 -20.51
C GLU A 110 5.52 1.64 -20.34
N ASP A 111 4.32 1.21 -19.94
CA ASP A 111 3.13 2.07 -19.80
C ASP A 111 3.15 2.89 -18.50
N GLY A 112 4.00 2.51 -17.55
CA GLY A 112 4.37 3.33 -16.41
C GLY A 112 4.05 2.70 -15.05
N PRO A 113 4.01 3.50 -13.97
CA PRO A 113 3.87 2.95 -12.63
C PRO A 113 2.43 2.54 -12.35
N GLU A 114 2.26 1.30 -11.91
CA GLU A 114 1.01 0.80 -11.36
C GLU A 114 0.96 1.05 -9.85
N VAL A 115 -0.16 1.58 -9.38
CA VAL A 115 -0.36 1.93 -7.98
C VAL A 115 -1.56 1.20 -7.40
N TYR A 116 -1.28 0.37 -6.40
CA TYR A 116 -2.28 -0.16 -5.50
C TYR A 116 -2.26 0.63 -4.19
N ALA A 117 -3.41 1.14 -3.74
CA ALA A 117 -3.49 1.81 -2.45
C ALA A 117 -4.89 1.72 -1.85
N ARG A 118 -4.95 1.35 -0.56
CA ARG A 118 -6.16 1.39 0.27
C ARG A 118 -6.33 2.76 0.91
N SER A 119 -7.58 3.21 1.03
CA SER A 119 -7.93 4.38 1.84
C SER A 119 -7.74 4.11 3.34
N ALA A 120 -7.69 5.17 4.13
CA ALA A 120 -7.64 5.08 5.59
C ALA A 120 -8.88 4.35 6.14
N GLY A 121 -10.04 4.59 5.54
CA GLY A 121 -11.29 3.92 5.89
C GLY A 121 -11.24 2.41 5.65
N GLU A 122 -10.74 1.97 4.49
CA GLU A 122 -10.58 0.53 4.19
C GLU A 122 -9.60 -0.14 5.15
N ILE A 123 -8.47 0.50 5.46
CA ILE A 123 -7.50 -0.02 6.43
C ILE A 123 -8.14 -0.16 7.81
N ALA A 124 -8.85 0.87 8.28
CA ALA A 124 -9.54 0.83 9.56
C ALA A 124 -10.62 -0.25 9.60
N GLU A 125 -11.41 -0.40 8.53
CA GLU A 125 -12.45 -1.43 8.45
C GLU A 125 -11.85 -2.84 8.58
N ILE A 126 -10.77 -3.14 7.86
CA ILE A 126 -10.13 -4.47 7.89
C ILE A 126 -9.62 -4.80 9.29
N PHE A 127 -8.95 -3.87 9.96
CA PHE A 127 -8.43 -4.07 11.32
C PHE A 127 -9.56 -4.19 12.35
N LEU A 128 -10.58 -3.33 12.28
CA LEU A 128 -11.71 -3.33 13.23
C LEU A 128 -12.60 -4.58 13.08
N THR A 129 -12.69 -5.13 11.88
CA THR A 129 -13.44 -6.36 11.61
C THR A 129 -12.60 -7.63 11.84
N GLY A 130 -11.30 -7.51 12.13
CA GLY A 130 -10.40 -8.64 12.33
C GLY A 130 -10.12 -9.44 11.06
N ARG A 131 -10.30 -8.83 9.88
CA ARG A 131 -10.18 -9.49 8.56
C ARG A 131 -8.78 -9.44 7.97
N VAL A 132 -7.79 -9.02 8.75
CA VAL A 132 -6.38 -8.88 8.30
C VAL A 132 -5.86 -10.20 7.72
N CYS A 133 -6.14 -11.33 8.36
CA CYS A 133 -5.71 -12.65 7.86
C CYS A 133 -6.46 -13.11 6.60
N GLU A 134 -7.69 -12.63 6.36
CA GLU A 134 -8.44 -12.97 5.14
C GLU A 134 -7.93 -12.16 3.93
N GLU A 135 -7.49 -10.92 4.19
CA GLU A 135 -7.03 -9.98 3.15
C GLU A 135 -5.51 -10.04 2.94
N GLY A 136 -4.76 -10.63 3.87
CA GLY A 136 -3.30 -10.79 3.83
C GLY A 136 -2.81 -12.00 3.03
N SER A 137 -3.71 -12.94 2.72
CA SER A 137 -3.42 -14.09 1.87
C SER A 137 -3.44 -13.70 0.39
N LEU A 138 -2.35 -13.07 -0.06
CA LEU A 138 -1.91 -13.20 -1.46
C LEU A 138 -1.02 -14.45 -1.57
N GLU A 139 -1.51 -15.61 -1.14
CA GLU A 139 -0.92 -16.87 -1.59
C GLU A 139 -1.54 -17.19 -2.95
N PRO A 140 -0.74 -17.35 -4.02
CA PRO A 140 -1.26 -17.99 -5.21
C PRO A 140 -1.58 -19.44 -4.83
N ASP A 141 -2.86 -19.83 -4.95
CA ASP A 141 -3.25 -21.24 -4.93
C ASP A 141 -2.42 -21.97 -6.00
N HIS A 142 -1.56 -22.87 -5.55
CA HIS A 142 -0.78 -23.79 -6.39
C HIS A 142 -1.59 -25.01 -6.81
#